data_AF-A0A1I2FFD0-F1
#
_entry.id   AF-A0A1I2FFD0-F1
#
_cell.length_a   1.000
_cell.length_b   1.000
_cell.length_c   1.000
_cell.angle_alpha   90.00
_cell.angle_beta   90.00
_cell.angle_gamma   90.00
#
_symmetry.space_group_name_H-M   'P 1'
#
loop_
_entity.id
_entity.type
_entity.pdbx_description
1 polymer ?
#
loop_
_entity_poly.entity_id
_entity_poly.type
_entity_poly.pdbx_seq_one_letter_code
_entity_poly.pdbx_strand_id
1 'polypeptide(L)'
;MKAVEILPYSPAYLPDFERLNKHWIRKYFILEPVDVEVLEKADQYIVNTGGTIIFAAVGSDIAGTVALKKIDDETVEMSKMAVDEAYQGNKIGWKLAEHIIKLAWEMGFKKVILYSNTKLVPAINMYQRLGFREIPLEPDRYLRSTIKMELLRDEQNVHYAIADELLKIVTEIFPVLQKIPEAVAAERSTRGKWSPKEIIGHLIDSGINNNTRFIRIQQISLQEIPTYDQNFWVKGQAWQHSGWQDLINLWAGFNQHLMLTIRTIPAIALQHQCSIGQREPVTLLFLVTDYVAHLKHHLKQIQDIIEDTI
;
A
#
# COMPACT_ATOMS: atom_id res chain seq x y z
N MET A 1 -7.77 0.59 27.41
CA MET A 1 -7.07 -0.56 26.80
C MET A 1 -5.70 -0.68 27.44
N LYS A 2 -5.25 -1.89 27.80
CA LYS A 2 -3.88 -2.10 28.28
C LYS A 2 -2.88 -1.79 27.16
N ALA A 3 -1.74 -1.19 27.49
CA ALA A 3 -0.70 -0.86 26.52
C ALA A 3 -0.07 -2.14 25.94
N VAL A 4 0.30 -2.10 24.66
CA VAL A 4 1.07 -3.17 24.00
C VAL A 4 2.55 -2.86 24.15
N GLU A 5 3.29 -3.77 24.77
CA GLU A 5 4.75 -3.71 24.94
C GLU A 5 5.44 -4.72 24.01
N ILE A 6 6.57 -4.35 23.42
CA ILE A 6 7.38 -5.26 22.60
C ILE A 6 8.52 -5.80 23.46
N LEU A 7 8.58 -7.13 23.57
CA LEU A 7 9.58 -7.84 24.34
C LEU A 7 10.60 -8.52 23.42
N PRO A 8 11.89 -8.52 23.78
CA PRO A 8 12.91 -9.25 23.04
C PRO A 8 12.75 -10.76 23.22
N TYR A 9 13.54 -11.53 22.48
CA TYR A 9 13.62 -12.98 22.64
C TYR A 9 13.93 -13.37 24.10
N SER A 10 13.19 -14.34 24.62
CA SER A 10 13.49 -15.05 25.85
C SER A 10 13.08 -16.52 25.70
N PRO A 11 13.90 -17.48 26.15
CA PRO A 11 13.51 -18.89 26.18
C PRO A 11 12.17 -19.13 26.91
N ALA A 12 11.84 -18.28 27.89
CA ALA A 12 10.58 -18.37 28.65
C ALA A 12 9.33 -18.16 27.77
N TYR A 13 9.45 -17.48 26.62
CA TYR A 13 8.34 -17.20 25.71
C TYR A 13 8.25 -18.16 24.52
N LEU A 14 9.15 -19.15 24.42
CA LEU A 14 9.08 -20.18 23.37
C LEU A 14 7.76 -20.97 23.37
N PRO A 15 7.17 -21.34 24.52
CA PRO A 15 5.86 -21.97 24.53
C PRO A 15 4.76 -21.09 23.90
N ASP A 16 4.83 -19.77 24.08
CA ASP A 16 3.90 -18.82 23.45
C ASP A 16 4.13 -18.69 21.95
N PHE A 17 5.40 -18.66 21.51
CA PHE A 17 5.78 -18.67 20.10
C PHE A 17 5.14 -19.85 19.37
N GLU A 18 5.29 -21.05 19.95
CA GLU A 18 4.75 -22.29 19.43
C GLU A 18 3.22 -22.27 19.43
N ARG A 19 2.60 -21.93 20.57
CA ARG A 19 1.13 -21.87 20.74
C ARG A 19 0.48 -20.96 19.71
N LEU A 20 0.95 -19.71 19.60
CA LEU A 20 0.37 -18.70 18.71
C LEU A 20 0.47 -19.11 17.24
N ASN A 21 1.64 -19.59 16.81
CA ASN A 21 1.85 -20.00 15.43
C ASN A 21 1.11 -21.29 15.08
N LYS A 22 1.11 -22.31 15.95
CA LYS A 22 0.33 -23.54 15.71
C LYS A 22 -1.17 -23.23 15.61
N HIS A 23 -1.68 -22.34 16.47
CA HIS A 23 -3.08 -21.90 16.40
C HIS A 23 -3.39 -21.22 15.07
N TRP A 24 -2.57 -20.24 14.68
CA TRP A 24 -2.75 -19.50 13.42
C TRP A 24 -2.66 -20.41 12.20
N ILE A 25 -1.65 -21.30 12.14
CA ILE A 25 -1.47 -22.23 11.02
C ILE A 25 -2.69 -23.14 10.91
N ARG A 26 -3.11 -23.81 11.99
CA ARG A 26 -4.25 -24.73 11.97
C ARG A 26 -5.56 -24.06 11.57
N LYS A 27 -5.73 -22.78 11.87
CA LYS A 27 -6.92 -22.01 11.48
C LYS A 27 -6.99 -21.79 9.97
N TYR A 28 -5.86 -21.48 9.33
CA TYR A 28 -5.85 -21.04 7.93
C TYR A 28 -5.26 -22.07 6.95
N PHE A 29 -4.49 -23.04 7.43
CA PHE A 29 -3.66 -23.94 6.63
C PHE A 29 -3.47 -25.29 7.32
N ILE A 30 -2.76 -26.19 6.63
CA ILE A 30 -2.30 -27.46 7.20
C ILE A 30 -0.96 -27.20 7.90
N LEU A 31 -0.80 -27.78 9.08
CA LEU A 31 0.46 -27.74 9.82
C LEU A 31 1.43 -28.76 9.22
N GLU A 32 2.48 -28.27 8.55
CA GLU A 32 3.47 -29.12 7.86
C GLU A 32 4.54 -29.63 8.84
N PRO A 33 5.21 -30.76 8.59
CA PRO A 33 6.26 -31.28 9.48
C PRO A 33 7.38 -30.26 9.73
N VAL A 34 7.78 -29.50 8.71
CA VAL A 34 8.79 -28.43 8.82
C VAL A 34 8.32 -27.28 9.71
N ASP A 35 7.01 -26.99 9.76
CA ASP A 35 6.48 -25.99 10.68
C ASP A 35 6.62 -26.45 12.12
N VAL A 36 6.29 -27.72 12.40
CA VAL A 36 6.38 -28.29 13.75
C VAL A 36 7.82 -28.19 14.26
N GLU A 37 8.77 -28.63 13.45
CA GLU A 37 10.18 -28.65 13.82
C GLU A 37 10.73 -27.24 14.11
N VAL A 38 10.43 -26.26 13.25
CA VAL A 38 10.86 -24.87 13.46
C VAL A 38 10.20 -24.24 14.69
N LEU A 39 8.94 -24.58 14.98
CA LEU A 39 8.21 -24.00 16.12
C LEU A 39 8.66 -24.59 17.46
N GLU A 40 8.92 -25.90 17.52
CA GLU A 40 9.33 -26.60 18.75
C GLU A 40 10.81 -26.39 19.08
N LYS A 41 11.64 -26.06 18.08
CA LYS A 41 13.09 -25.84 18.22
C LYS A 41 13.50 -24.48 17.66
N ALA A 42 12.71 -23.45 17.96
CA ALA A 42 12.89 -22.11 17.39
C ALA A 42 14.23 -21.46 17.81
N ASP A 43 14.75 -21.79 19.00
CA ASP A 43 16.09 -21.43 19.43
C ASP A 43 17.16 -21.96 18.45
N GLN A 44 17.07 -23.23 18.05
CA GLN A 44 18.02 -23.88 17.15
C GLN A 44 17.90 -23.37 15.71
N TYR A 45 16.68 -23.23 15.21
CA TYR A 45 16.44 -22.92 13.79
C TYR A 45 16.39 -21.41 13.47
N ILE A 46 16.17 -20.55 14.46
CA ILE A 46 16.02 -19.11 14.27
C ILE A 46 17.11 -18.35 15.02
N VAL A 47 17.21 -18.51 16.33
CA VAL A 47 18.09 -17.66 17.17
C VAL A 47 19.56 -18.03 16.96
N ASN A 48 19.90 -19.32 17.05
CA ASN A 48 21.26 -19.82 16.94
C ASN A 48 21.83 -19.72 15.51
N THR A 49 21.00 -19.42 14.51
CA THR A 49 21.40 -19.20 13.12
C THR A 49 21.60 -17.73 12.78
N GLY A 50 21.54 -16.83 13.77
CA GLY A 50 21.72 -15.39 13.60
C GLY A 50 20.42 -14.62 13.32
N GLY A 51 19.27 -15.26 13.53
CA GLY A 51 17.95 -14.63 13.55
C GLY A 51 17.56 -14.15 14.95
N THR A 52 16.29 -13.74 15.10
CA THR A 52 15.72 -13.34 16.40
C THR A 52 14.21 -13.50 16.41
N ILE A 53 13.61 -13.45 17.60
CA ILE A 53 12.16 -13.50 17.81
C ILE A 53 11.79 -12.36 18.75
N ILE A 54 10.70 -11.67 18.47
CA ILE A 54 10.13 -10.69 19.40
C ILE A 54 8.67 -11.01 19.68
N PHE A 55 8.20 -10.53 20.83
CA PHE A 55 6.87 -10.80 21.34
C PHE A 55 6.13 -9.49 21.61
N ALA A 56 4.80 -9.53 21.50
CA ALA A 56 3.94 -8.44 21.93
C ALA A 56 3.19 -8.88 23.20
N ALA A 57 3.39 -8.15 24.29
CA ALA A 57 2.74 -8.39 25.57
C ALA A 57 1.61 -7.38 25.81
N VAL A 58 0.51 -7.86 26.39
CA VAL A 58 -0.62 -7.05 26.87
C VAL A 58 -0.89 -7.37 28.32
N GLY A 59 -0.24 -6.65 29.23
CA GLY A 59 -0.20 -7.03 30.64
C GLY A 59 0.68 -8.26 30.84
N SER A 60 0.13 -9.34 31.40
CA SER A 60 0.85 -10.61 31.61
C SER A 60 0.88 -11.52 30.38
N ASP A 61 0.07 -11.22 29.36
CA ASP A 61 -0.22 -12.18 28.31
C ASP A 61 0.61 -11.88 27.06
N ILE A 62 1.24 -12.91 26.49
CA ILE A 62 1.87 -12.83 25.18
C ILE A 62 0.79 -12.93 24.10
N ALA A 63 0.45 -11.78 23.54
CA ALA A 63 -0.63 -11.57 22.58
C ALA A 63 -0.16 -11.68 21.13
N GLY A 64 1.14 -11.73 20.86
CA GLY A 64 1.64 -11.88 19.50
C GLY A 64 3.13 -12.13 19.42
N THR A 65 3.60 -12.51 18.25
CA THR A 65 5.01 -12.80 17.97
C THR A 65 5.36 -12.56 16.51
N VAL A 66 6.64 -12.35 16.21
CA VAL A 66 7.25 -12.40 14.87
C VAL A 66 8.72 -12.80 14.97
N ALA A 67 9.24 -13.47 13.95
CA ALA A 67 10.63 -13.91 13.89
C ALA A 67 11.35 -13.36 12.64
N LEU A 68 12.67 -13.19 12.75
CA LEU A 68 13.61 -13.08 11.62
C LEU A 68 14.40 -14.37 11.54
N LYS A 69 14.34 -15.04 10.39
CA LYS A 69 15.18 -16.20 10.07
C LYS A 69 16.28 -15.75 9.11
N LYS A 70 17.55 -15.94 9.47
CA LYS A 70 18.68 -15.63 8.58
C LYS A 70 18.62 -16.51 7.33
N ILE A 71 18.80 -15.90 6.16
CA ILE A 71 18.92 -16.60 4.87
C ILE A 71 20.38 -16.62 4.42
N ASP A 72 20.99 -15.44 4.42
CA ASP A 72 22.39 -15.20 4.08
C ASP A 72 22.88 -13.96 4.86
N ASP A 73 24.07 -13.47 4.54
CA ASP A 73 24.70 -12.35 5.27
C ASP A 73 24.01 -10.99 5.04
N GLU A 74 23.18 -10.86 4.01
CA GLU A 74 22.46 -9.61 3.70
C GLU A 74 20.94 -9.72 3.90
N THR A 75 20.40 -10.94 3.93
CA THR A 75 18.96 -11.20 3.85
C THR A 75 18.42 -11.99 5.05
N VAL A 76 17.31 -11.51 5.59
CA VAL A 76 16.47 -12.23 6.57
C VAL A 76 15.06 -12.44 6.03
N GLU A 77 14.43 -13.53 6.45
CA GLU A 77 13.01 -13.78 6.27
C GLU A 77 12.23 -13.36 7.53
N MET A 78 11.32 -12.39 7.40
CA MET A 78 10.30 -12.13 8.40
C MET A 78 9.24 -13.23 8.32
N SER A 79 9.14 -14.02 9.38
CA SER A 79 8.32 -15.23 9.43
C SER A 79 7.63 -15.39 10.77
N LYS A 80 6.72 -16.38 10.86
CA LYS A 80 6.07 -16.81 12.10
C LYS A 80 5.41 -15.64 12.86
N MET A 81 4.79 -14.73 12.10
CA MET A 81 3.99 -13.65 12.64
C MET A 81 2.60 -14.17 12.99
N ALA A 82 2.23 -14.11 14.26
CA ALA A 82 0.91 -14.49 14.75
C ALA A 82 0.46 -13.52 15.84
N VAL A 83 -0.83 -13.16 15.83
CA VAL A 83 -1.47 -12.33 16.84
C VAL A 83 -2.70 -13.07 17.35
N ASP A 84 -2.82 -13.16 18.66
CA ASP A 84 -3.94 -13.77 19.35
C ASP A 84 -5.24 -13.01 19.01
N GLU A 85 -6.29 -13.76 18.72
CA GLU A 85 -7.56 -13.21 18.21
C GLU A 85 -8.25 -12.30 19.23
N ALA A 86 -8.06 -12.61 20.52
CA ALA A 86 -8.58 -11.80 21.62
C ALA A 86 -8.02 -10.36 21.62
N TYR A 87 -6.92 -10.11 20.89
CA TYR A 87 -6.24 -8.83 20.84
C TYR A 87 -6.14 -8.25 19.42
N GLN A 88 -6.86 -8.82 18.44
CA GLN A 88 -6.95 -8.25 17.10
C GLN A 88 -7.59 -6.85 17.12
N GLY A 89 -7.30 -6.04 16.08
CA GLY A 89 -7.75 -4.63 16.01
C GLY A 89 -6.88 -3.64 16.81
N ASN A 90 -5.98 -4.10 17.68
CA ASN A 90 -5.09 -3.24 18.48
C ASN A 90 -3.77 -2.86 17.78
N LYS A 91 -3.69 -3.02 16.44
CA LYS A 91 -2.47 -2.78 15.63
C LYS A 91 -1.22 -3.53 16.10
N ILE A 92 -1.38 -4.68 16.78
CA ILE A 92 -0.25 -5.49 17.29
C ILE A 92 0.65 -5.98 16.14
N GLY A 93 0.07 -6.53 15.07
CA GLY A 93 0.84 -6.99 13.91
C GLY A 93 1.67 -5.87 13.28
N TRP A 94 1.12 -4.65 13.21
CA TRP A 94 1.83 -3.47 12.73
C TRP A 94 3.03 -3.14 13.61
N LYS A 95 2.84 -3.07 14.93
CA LYS A 95 3.92 -2.79 15.89
C LYS A 95 5.02 -3.84 15.86
N LEU A 96 4.64 -5.13 15.77
CA LEU A 96 5.59 -6.23 15.63
C LEU A 96 6.41 -6.09 14.34
N ALA A 97 5.75 -5.82 13.22
CA ALA A 97 6.40 -5.66 11.93
C ALA A 97 7.37 -4.46 11.90
N GLU A 98 6.94 -3.28 12.36
CA GLU A 98 7.83 -2.10 12.44
C GLU A 98 9.07 -2.38 13.29
N HIS A 99 8.88 -2.99 14.47
CA HIS A 99 9.97 -3.24 15.40
C HIS A 99 10.93 -4.31 14.87
N ILE A 100 10.42 -5.40 14.29
CA ILE A 100 11.28 -6.46 13.77
C ILE A 100 12.07 -6.02 12.52
N ILE A 101 11.48 -5.17 11.68
CA ILE A 101 12.18 -4.55 10.54
C ILE A 101 13.31 -3.66 11.05
N LYS A 102 13.05 -2.84 12.07
CA LYS A 102 14.08 -2.01 12.71
C LYS A 102 15.23 -2.87 13.24
N LEU A 103 14.92 -3.97 13.93
CA LEU A 103 15.93 -4.91 14.41
C LEU A 103 16.73 -5.53 13.26
N ALA A 104 16.09 -5.89 12.13
CA ALA A 104 16.81 -6.40 10.97
C ALA A 104 17.90 -5.42 10.50
N TRP A 105 17.59 -4.11 10.48
CA TRP A 105 18.54 -3.07 10.11
C TRP A 105 19.63 -2.85 11.16
N GLU A 106 19.28 -2.85 12.45
CA GLU A 106 20.23 -2.76 13.57
C GLU A 106 21.19 -3.96 13.59
N MET A 107 20.73 -5.14 13.18
CA MET A 107 21.54 -6.35 13.00
C MET A 107 22.43 -6.33 11.74
N GLY A 108 22.33 -5.29 10.92
CA GLY A 108 23.20 -5.08 9.75
C GLY A 108 22.69 -5.67 8.44
N PHE A 109 21.50 -6.30 8.42
CA PHE A 109 20.92 -6.80 7.17
C PHE A 109 20.53 -5.66 6.23
N LYS A 110 20.47 -5.98 4.93
CA LYS A 110 20.10 -5.03 3.87
C LYS A 110 18.74 -5.36 3.24
N LYS A 111 18.25 -6.58 3.45
CA LYS A 111 17.01 -7.07 2.85
C LYS A 111 16.19 -7.88 3.83
N VAL A 112 14.89 -7.58 3.88
CA VAL A 112 13.87 -8.42 4.54
C VAL A 112 12.98 -9.00 3.45
N ILE A 113 12.81 -10.32 3.44
CA ILE A 113 11.79 -10.99 2.62
C ILE A 113 10.69 -11.58 3.50
N LEU A 114 9.53 -11.83 2.92
CA LEU A 114 8.47 -12.61 3.58
C LEU A 114 7.73 -13.47 2.57
N TYR A 115 7.13 -14.54 3.09
CA TYR A 115 6.20 -15.39 2.36
C TYR A 115 4.83 -15.30 3.02
N SER A 116 3.79 -15.19 2.20
CA SER A 116 2.42 -15.07 2.69
C SER A 116 1.45 -15.75 1.71
N ASN A 117 0.17 -15.62 2.00
CA ASN A 117 -0.90 -16.05 1.12
C ASN A 117 -1.81 -14.85 0.81
N THR A 118 -2.12 -14.64 -0.46
CA THR A 118 -2.98 -13.55 -0.97
C THR A 118 -4.37 -13.52 -0.35
N LYS A 119 -4.87 -14.65 0.20
CA LYS A 119 -6.13 -14.68 0.96
C LYS A 119 -6.08 -13.91 2.28
N LEU A 120 -4.88 -13.64 2.81
CA LEU A 120 -4.65 -12.91 4.06
C LEU A 120 -4.61 -11.39 3.80
N VAL A 121 -5.67 -10.86 3.18
CA VAL A 121 -5.76 -9.45 2.73
C VAL A 121 -5.32 -8.43 3.79
N PRO A 122 -5.69 -8.54 5.09
CA PRO A 122 -5.21 -7.61 6.11
C PRO A 122 -3.69 -7.58 6.28
N ALA A 123 -3.03 -8.73 6.20
CA ALA A 123 -1.57 -8.83 6.32
C ALA A 123 -0.87 -8.28 5.07
N ILE A 124 -1.39 -8.59 3.87
CA ILE A 124 -0.83 -8.07 2.61
C ILE A 124 -0.90 -6.54 2.57
N ASN A 125 -2.05 -5.96 2.92
CA ASN A 125 -2.20 -4.51 2.99
C ASN A 125 -1.25 -3.88 4.02
N MET A 126 -1.02 -4.54 5.15
CA MET A 126 -0.05 -4.10 6.14
C MET A 126 1.38 -4.11 5.59
N TYR A 127 1.81 -5.19 4.94
CA TYR A 127 3.15 -5.29 4.36
C TYR A 127 3.39 -4.24 3.27
N GLN A 128 2.43 -4.04 2.38
CA GLN A 128 2.49 -2.96 1.38
C GLN A 128 2.63 -1.58 2.04
N ARG A 129 1.92 -1.35 3.14
CA ARG A 129 2.02 -0.11 3.94
C ARG A 129 3.37 0.08 4.63
N LEU A 130 4.07 -1.00 4.93
CA LEU A 130 5.40 -0.99 5.54
C LEU A 130 6.54 -0.86 4.54
N GLY A 131 6.26 -0.80 3.23
CA GLY A 131 7.33 -0.68 2.22
C GLY A 131 7.55 -1.95 1.39
N PHE A 132 6.89 -3.08 1.71
CA PHE A 132 7.14 -4.32 0.99
C PHE A 132 6.54 -4.29 -0.41
N ARG A 133 7.32 -4.73 -1.40
CA ARG A 133 6.88 -4.98 -2.77
C ARG A 133 6.85 -6.46 -3.08
N GLU A 134 5.93 -6.86 -3.95
CA GLU A 134 5.87 -8.24 -4.44
C GLU A 134 7.07 -8.55 -5.35
N ILE A 135 7.60 -9.77 -5.21
CA ILE A 135 8.66 -10.33 -6.05
C ILE A 135 8.27 -11.74 -6.48
N PRO A 136 8.88 -12.29 -7.56
CA PRO A 136 8.59 -13.64 -8.02
C PRO A 136 8.68 -14.67 -6.89
N LEU A 137 7.64 -15.49 -6.78
CA LEU A 137 7.56 -16.60 -5.84
C LEU A 137 8.17 -17.86 -6.47
N GLU A 138 9.20 -18.41 -5.84
CA GLU A 138 9.69 -19.75 -6.16
C GLU A 138 8.70 -20.86 -5.71
N PRO A 139 8.53 -21.94 -6.50
CA PRO A 139 7.47 -22.93 -6.30
C PRO A 139 7.61 -23.84 -5.07
N ASP A 140 8.83 -24.03 -4.53
CA ASP A 140 9.11 -25.21 -3.68
C ASP A 140 9.37 -24.93 -2.20
N ARG A 141 9.24 -23.67 -1.73
CA ARG A 141 9.65 -23.33 -0.36
C ARG A 141 8.57 -23.54 0.71
N TYR A 142 7.33 -23.13 0.42
CA TYR A 142 6.19 -23.27 1.32
C TYR A 142 4.94 -23.55 0.49
N LEU A 143 4.35 -24.73 0.62
CA LEU A 143 3.20 -25.15 -0.18
C LEU A 143 1.99 -24.19 -0.04
N ARG A 144 1.86 -23.55 1.14
CA ARG A 144 0.77 -22.62 1.42
C ARG A 144 0.97 -21.21 0.86
N SER A 145 2.17 -20.85 0.42
CA SER A 145 2.47 -19.48 0.02
C SER A 145 2.02 -19.21 -1.40
N THR A 146 1.35 -18.07 -1.62
CA THR A 146 0.94 -17.61 -2.96
C THR A 146 1.55 -16.26 -3.30
N ILE A 147 2.34 -15.68 -2.41
CA ILE A 147 3.05 -14.42 -2.62
C ILE A 147 4.36 -14.39 -1.84
N LYS A 148 5.37 -13.77 -2.45
CA LYS A 148 6.65 -13.42 -1.82
C LYS A 148 6.84 -11.91 -1.93
N MET A 149 7.32 -11.28 -0.88
CA MET A 149 7.57 -9.83 -0.87
C MET A 149 8.95 -9.52 -0.32
N GLU A 150 9.49 -8.36 -0.69
CA GLU A 150 10.77 -7.85 -0.18
C GLU A 150 10.68 -6.40 0.27
N LEU A 151 11.56 -6.05 1.19
CA LEU A 151 11.85 -4.69 1.65
C LEU A 151 13.37 -4.53 1.70
N LEU A 152 13.87 -3.41 1.15
CA LEU A 152 15.29 -3.09 1.13
C LEU A 152 15.59 -1.94 2.11
N ARG A 153 16.72 -2.04 2.82
CA ARG A 153 17.12 -1.06 3.84
C ARG A 153 17.28 0.35 3.30
N ASP A 154 17.95 0.49 2.16
CA ASP A 154 18.37 1.77 1.60
C ASP A 154 17.39 2.29 0.53
N GLU A 155 16.28 1.58 0.28
CA GLU A 155 15.28 1.99 -0.70
C GLU A 155 14.32 3.03 -0.10
N GLN A 156 14.41 4.27 -0.57
CA GLN A 156 13.50 5.35 -0.16
C GLN A 156 12.19 5.29 -0.96
N ASN A 157 11.20 4.62 -0.40
CA ASN A 157 9.85 4.50 -0.95
C ASN A 157 8.96 5.72 -0.64
N VAL A 158 9.47 6.94 -0.88
CA VAL A 158 8.80 8.21 -0.52
C VAL A 158 7.40 8.38 -1.14
N HIS A 159 7.18 7.75 -2.28
CA HIS A 159 5.93 7.75 -3.02
C HIS A 159 4.82 6.90 -2.37
N TYR A 160 5.13 6.07 -1.38
CA TYR A 160 4.12 5.29 -0.65
C TYR A 160 3.18 6.21 0.14
N ALA A 161 3.71 7.29 0.70
CA ALA A 161 2.90 8.31 1.38
C ALA A 161 1.95 9.02 0.40
N ILE A 162 2.38 9.22 -0.84
CA ILE A 162 1.56 9.81 -1.92
C ILE A 162 0.43 8.86 -2.31
N ALA A 163 0.73 7.56 -2.45
CA ALA A 163 -0.26 6.53 -2.71
C ALA A 163 -1.30 6.41 -1.57
N ASP A 164 -0.85 6.39 -0.32
CA ASP A 164 -1.72 6.35 0.87
C ASP A 164 -2.61 7.60 0.95
N GLU A 165 -2.06 8.77 0.63
CA GLU A 165 -2.82 10.02 0.56
C GLU A 165 -3.89 9.98 -0.52
N LEU A 166 -3.58 9.48 -1.72
CA LEU A 166 -4.56 9.31 -2.80
C LEU A 166 -5.71 8.39 -2.37
N LEU A 167 -5.41 7.23 -1.77
CA LEU A 167 -6.45 6.31 -1.27
C LEU A 167 -7.31 6.97 -0.20
N LYS A 168 -6.70 7.71 0.73
CA LYS A 168 -7.42 8.44 1.77
C LYS A 168 -8.41 9.43 1.16
N ILE A 169 -7.96 10.25 0.21
CA ILE A 169 -8.83 11.23 -0.48
C ILE A 169 -10.01 10.53 -1.16
N VAL A 170 -9.76 9.47 -1.93
CA VAL A 170 -10.83 8.72 -2.60
C VAL A 170 -11.83 8.16 -1.58
N THR A 171 -11.33 7.58 -0.49
CA THR A 171 -12.17 6.97 0.56
C THR A 171 -13.03 7.99 1.29
N GLU A 172 -12.49 9.19 1.55
CA GLU A 172 -13.21 10.25 2.26
C GLU A 172 -14.18 11.02 1.36
N ILE A 173 -13.80 11.26 0.10
CA ILE A 173 -14.57 12.11 -0.81
C ILE A 173 -15.66 11.33 -1.55
N PHE A 174 -15.46 10.04 -1.85
CA PHE A 174 -16.45 9.25 -2.57
C PHE A 174 -17.84 9.26 -1.88
N PRO A 175 -17.97 9.01 -0.56
CA PRO A 175 -19.26 9.12 0.13
C PRO A 175 -19.86 10.53 0.16
N VAL A 176 -19.04 11.58 0.02
CA VAL A 176 -19.51 12.96 -0.08
C VAL A 176 -20.12 13.19 -1.46
N LEU A 177 -19.44 12.77 -2.52
CA LEU A 177 -19.91 12.90 -3.90
C LEU A 177 -21.22 12.12 -4.14
N GLN A 178 -21.38 10.96 -3.50
CA GLN A 178 -22.60 10.14 -3.59
C GLN A 178 -23.87 10.87 -3.11
N LYS A 179 -23.72 11.88 -2.25
CA LYS A 179 -24.85 12.66 -1.71
C LYS A 179 -25.33 13.77 -2.65
N ILE A 180 -24.56 14.09 -3.69
CA ILE A 180 -24.90 15.16 -4.63
C ILE A 180 -25.99 14.67 -5.58
N PRO A 181 -27.13 15.37 -5.70
CA PRO A 181 -28.17 15.02 -6.65
C PRO A 181 -27.69 15.14 -8.10
N GLU A 182 -28.17 14.26 -8.98
CA GLU A 182 -27.88 14.25 -10.42
C GLU A 182 -28.06 15.62 -11.08
N ALA A 183 -29.14 16.33 -10.74
CA ALA A 183 -29.46 17.65 -11.29
C ALA A 183 -28.41 18.71 -10.90
N VAL A 184 -27.97 18.70 -9.63
CA VAL A 184 -26.93 19.60 -9.12
C VAL A 184 -25.59 19.27 -9.79
N ALA A 185 -25.25 17.99 -9.92
CA ALA A 185 -24.02 17.57 -10.58
C ALA A 185 -23.98 17.95 -12.08
N ALA A 186 -25.14 18.10 -12.72
CA ALA A 186 -25.26 18.50 -14.11
C ALA A 186 -25.25 20.03 -14.32
N GLU A 187 -25.40 20.83 -13.26
CA GLU A 187 -25.55 22.27 -13.37
C GLU A 187 -24.21 22.97 -13.63
N ARG A 188 -24.23 23.95 -14.55
CA ARG A 188 -23.10 24.87 -14.77
C ARG A 188 -23.43 26.20 -14.11
N SER A 189 -23.06 26.34 -12.84
CA SER A 189 -23.38 27.50 -11.98
C SER A 189 -22.91 28.84 -12.56
N THR A 190 -21.86 28.83 -13.40
CA THR A 190 -21.40 30.02 -14.14
C THR A 190 -21.21 29.67 -15.61
N ARG A 191 -21.66 30.57 -16.50
CA ARG A 191 -21.43 30.43 -17.94
C ARG A 191 -19.94 30.27 -18.24
N GLY A 192 -19.57 29.19 -18.93
CA GLY A 192 -18.19 28.88 -19.32
C GLY A 192 -17.38 28.12 -18.27
N LYS A 193 -17.93 27.86 -17.07
CA LYS A 193 -17.34 26.93 -16.12
C LYS A 193 -17.90 25.52 -16.31
N TRP A 194 -17.11 24.53 -15.93
CA TRP A 194 -17.51 23.12 -15.91
C TRP A 194 -18.52 22.83 -14.80
N SER A 195 -19.45 21.93 -15.08
CA SER A 195 -20.29 21.31 -14.06
C SER A 195 -19.48 20.35 -13.17
N PRO A 196 -19.99 19.92 -12.01
CA PRO A 196 -19.36 18.85 -11.23
C PRO A 196 -19.12 17.56 -12.05
N LYS A 197 -20.02 17.20 -12.97
CA LYS A 197 -19.79 16.09 -13.91
C LYS A 197 -18.57 16.32 -14.79
N GLU A 198 -18.46 17.50 -15.37
CA GLU A 198 -17.31 17.84 -16.23
C GLU A 198 -16.00 17.90 -15.43
N ILE A 199 -16.03 18.35 -14.17
CA ILE A 199 -14.85 18.35 -13.28
C ILE A 199 -14.41 16.92 -12.93
N ILE A 200 -15.32 16.02 -12.53
CA ILE A 200 -14.96 14.61 -12.29
C ILE A 200 -14.48 13.94 -13.57
N GLY A 201 -15.14 14.22 -14.71
CA GLY A 201 -14.71 13.77 -16.02
C GLY A 201 -13.27 14.19 -16.35
N HIS A 202 -12.93 15.46 -16.13
CA HIS A 202 -11.55 15.97 -16.26
C HIS A 202 -10.57 15.25 -15.33
N LEU A 203 -10.97 14.95 -14.10
CA LEU A 203 -10.11 14.18 -13.17
C LEU A 203 -9.87 12.75 -13.65
N ILE A 204 -10.84 12.13 -14.32
CA ILE A 204 -10.66 10.83 -15.00
C ILE A 204 -9.70 10.98 -16.18
N ASP A 205 -9.88 12.00 -17.04
CA ASP A 205 -8.99 12.29 -18.17
C ASP A 205 -7.54 12.51 -17.72
N SER A 206 -7.36 13.30 -16.66
CA SER A 206 -6.07 13.54 -16.01
C SER A 206 -5.46 12.25 -15.50
N GLY A 207 -6.27 11.39 -14.87
CA GLY A 207 -5.85 10.07 -14.42
C GLY A 207 -5.37 9.18 -15.57
N ILE A 208 -6.11 9.11 -16.68
CA ILE A 208 -5.76 8.29 -17.86
C ILE A 208 -4.40 8.73 -18.43
N ASN A 209 -4.21 10.04 -18.58
CA ASN A 209 -2.97 10.61 -19.09
C ASN A 209 -1.79 10.35 -18.13
N ASN A 210 -2.00 10.51 -16.81
CA ASN A 210 -0.95 10.30 -15.82
C ASN A 210 -0.62 8.83 -15.61
N ASN A 211 -1.58 7.91 -15.67
CA ASN A 211 -1.28 6.47 -15.63
C ASN A 211 -0.31 6.07 -16.75
N THR A 212 -0.59 6.55 -17.97
CA THR A 212 0.28 6.33 -19.13
C THR A 212 1.69 6.88 -18.88
N ARG A 213 1.80 8.08 -18.29
CA ARG A 213 3.10 8.67 -17.92
C ARG A 213 3.82 7.82 -16.88
N PHE A 214 3.14 7.44 -15.80
CA PHE A 214 3.72 6.67 -14.70
C PHE A 214 4.29 5.35 -15.20
N ILE A 215 3.56 4.60 -16.04
CA ILE A 215 4.04 3.32 -16.57
C ILE A 215 5.21 3.49 -17.53
N ARG A 216 5.14 4.45 -18.47
CA ARG A 216 6.21 4.63 -19.45
C ARG A 216 7.51 5.13 -18.81
N ILE A 217 7.41 6.07 -17.87
CA ILE A 217 8.57 6.69 -17.23
C ILE A 217 9.23 5.72 -16.24
N GLN A 218 8.47 4.78 -15.66
CA GLN A 218 9.07 3.69 -14.87
C GLN A 218 10.14 2.92 -15.65
N GLN A 219 9.92 2.72 -16.96
CA GLN A 219 10.82 1.95 -17.80
C GLN A 219 12.05 2.77 -18.22
N ILE A 220 11.84 4.03 -18.63
CA ILE A 220 12.89 4.90 -19.19
C ILE A 220 12.61 6.38 -18.93
N SER A 221 13.67 7.19 -18.86
CA SER A 221 13.53 8.64 -19.03
C SER A 221 13.10 8.96 -20.47
N LEU A 222 12.07 9.78 -20.63
CA LEU A 222 11.50 10.12 -21.93
C LEU A 222 11.77 11.59 -22.28
N GLN A 223 12.30 11.85 -23.47
CA GLN A 223 12.59 13.24 -23.87
C GLN A 223 11.32 14.08 -24.07
N GLU A 224 10.22 13.48 -24.54
CA GLU A 224 8.97 14.21 -24.78
C GLU A 224 7.75 13.30 -24.62
N ILE A 225 6.72 13.80 -23.95
CA ILE A 225 5.37 13.21 -23.86
C ILE A 225 4.37 14.31 -24.28
N PRO A 226 3.35 13.99 -25.09
CA PRO A 226 2.38 14.98 -25.53
C PRO A 226 1.61 15.62 -24.37
N THR A 227 1.27 16.90 -24.54
CA THR A 227 0.23 17.58 -23.79
C THR A 227 -1.16 17.12 -24.25
N TYR A 228 -2.21 17.54 -23.54
CA TYR A 228 -3.59 17.35 -23.97
C TYR A 228 -4.39 18.63 -23.73
N ASP A 229 -5.37 18.90 -24.60
CA ASP A 229 -6.33 19.99 -24.42
C ASP A 229 -7.48 19.51 -23.54
N GLN A 230 -7.52 19.99 -22.30
CA GLN A 230 -8.51 19.58 -21.31
C GLN A 230 -9.95 19.86 -21.73
N ASN A 231 -10.22 20.95 -22.45
CA ASN A 231 -11.58 21.30 -22.89
C ASN A 231 -12.02 20.36 -24.01
N PHE A 232 -11.10 20.05 -24.93
CA PHE A 232 -11.35 19.08 -25.98
C PHE A 232 -11.65 17.69 -25.40
N TRP A 233 -10.86 17.23 -24.42
CA TRP A 233 -11.04 15.91 -23.81
C TRP A 233 -12.36 15.80 -23.05
N VAL A 234 -12.67 16.77 -22.18
CA VAL A 234 -13.92 16.79 -21.42
C VAL A 234 -15.14 16.74 -22.34
N LYS A 235 -15.11 17.54 -23.42
CA LYS A 235 -16.18 17.55 -24.43
C LYS A 235 -16.21 16.25 -25.24
N GLY A 236 -15.05 15.77 -25.69
CA GLY A 236 -14.91 14.61 -26.57
C GLY A 236 -15.32 13.30 -25.91
N GLN A 237 -15.14 13.18 -24.60
CA GLN A 237 -15.59 12.04 -23.79
C GLN A 237 -17.05 12.16 -23.32
N ALA A 238 -17.71 13.28 -23.61
CA ALA A 238 -19.12 13.51 -23.34
C ALA A 238 -19.53 13.37 -21.85
N TRP A 239 -18.64 13.70 -20.91
CA TRP A 239 -18.86 13.50 -19.46
C TRP A 239 -20.14 14.15 -18.90
N GLN A 240 -20.56 15.27 -19.48
CA GLN A 240 -21.82 15.95 -19.11
C GLN A 240 -23.05 15.03 -19.25
N HIS A 241 -23.00 14.04 -20.14
CA HIS A 241 -24.10 13.13 -20.44
C HIS A 241 -24.04 11.82 -19.66
N SER A 242 -22.97 11.56 -18.90
CA SER A 242 -22.86 10.38 -18.04
C SER A 242 -23.78 10.51 -16.83
N GLY A 243 -24.32 9.38 -16.35
CA GLY A 243 -24.99 9.34 -15.05
C GLY A 243 -24.00 9.65 -13.93
N TRP A 244 -24.41 10.45 -12.94
CA TRP A 244 -23.51 10.93 -11.90
C TRP A 244 -22.89 9.78 -11.10
N GLN A 245 -23.70 8.79 -10.71
CA GLN A 245 -23.24 7.64 -9.94
C GLN A 245 -22.20 6.79 -10.70
N ASP A 246 -22.44 6.53 -11.99
CA ASP A 246 -21.48 5.79 -12.83
C ASP A 246 -20.15 6.53 -12.96
N LEU A 247 -20.23 7.85 -13.10
CA LEU A 247 -19.05 8.71 -13.25
C LEU A 247 -18.19 8.71 -11.97
N ILE A 248 -18.78 8.85 -10.79
CA ILE A 248 -18.01 8.83 -9.54
C ILE A 248 -17.50 7.44 -9.18
N ASN A 249 -18.22 6.38 -9.58
CA ASN A 249 -17.74 5.00 -9.45
C ASN A 249 -16.50 4.76 -10.33
N LEU A 250 -16.54 5.22 -11.59
CA LEU A 250 -15.40 5.15 -12.50
C LEU A 250 -14.21 5.93 -11.95
N TRP A 251 -14.43 7.17 -11.50
CA TRP A 251 -13.38 8.00 -10.88
C TRP A 251 -12.75 7.31 -9.66
N ALA A 252 -13.56 6.81 -8.72
CA ALA A 252 -13.06 6.17 -7.52
C ALA A 252 -12.29 4.89 -7.82
N GLY A 253 -12.85 4.01 -8.66
CA GLY A 253 -12.19 2.76 -9.05
C GLY A 253 -10.88 3.00 -9.80
N PHE A 254 -10.85 3.97 -10.71
CA PHE A 254 -9.64 4.31 -11.44
C PHE A 254 -8.55 4.89 -10.53
N ASN A 255 -8.91 5.73 -9.55
CA ASN A 255 -7.94 6.27 -8.60
C ASN A 255 -7.43 5.22 -7.59
N GLN A 256 -8.26 4.25 -7.20
CA GLN A 256 -7.80 3.10 -6.43
C GLN A 256 -6.76 2.29 -7.21
N HIS A 257 -6.96 2.10 -8.52
CA HIS A 257 -5.95 1.47 -9.37
C HIS A 257 -4.69 2.33 -9.48
N LEU A 258 -4.80 3.65 -9.70
CA LEU A 258 -3.65 4.54 -9.75
C LEU A 258 -2.84 4.54 -8.45
N MET A 259 -3.49 4.45 -7.29
CA MET A 259 -2.79 4.30 -6.03
C MET A 259 -1.89 3.05 -6.02
N LEU A 260 -2.40 1.91 -6.51
CA LEU A 260 -1.60 0.69 -6.64
C LEU A 260 -0.44 0.92 -7.61
N THR A 261 -0.70 1.50 -8.79
CA THR A 261 0.34 1.83 -9.77
C THR A 261 1.44 2.69 -9.17
N ILE A 262 1.07 3.78 -8.47
CA ILE A 262 2.03 4.64 -7.78
C ILE A 262 2.83 3.81 -6.80
N ARG A 263 2.18 3.06 -5.91
CA ARG A 263 2.86 2.25 -4.89
C ARG A 263 3.86 1.25 -5.47
N THR A 264 3.57 0.68 -6.64
CA THR A 264 4.44 -0.33 -7.27
C THR A 264 5.61 0.25 -8.06
N ILE A 265 5.71 1.58 -8.20
CA ILE A 265 6.85 2.22 -8.88
C ILE A 265 8.15 1.80 -8.16
N PRO A 266 9.16 1.23 -8.87
CA PRO A 266 10.47 0.99 -8.29
C PRO A 266 11.10 2.31 -7.84
N ALA A 267 11.65 2.39 -6.62
CA ALA A 267 12.15 3.65 -6.09
C ALA A 267 13.26 4.28 -6.97
N ILE A 268 14.08 3.45 -7.61
CA ILE A 268 15.10 3.90 -8.57
C ILE A 268 14.50 4.66 -9.77
N ALA A 269 13.28 4.31 -10.19
CA ALA A 269 12.61 4.91 -11.32
C ALA A 269 11.99 6.27 -10.98
N LEU A 270 11.88 6.62 -9.68
CA LEU A 270 11.37 7.93 -9.26
C LEU A 270 12.21 9.10 -9.79
N GLN A 271 13.49 8.85 -10.09
CA GLN A 271 14.41 9.84 -10.67
C GLN A 271 14.39 9.87 -12.20
N HIS A 272 13.69 8.95 -12.86
CA HIS A 272 13.50 9.04 -14.30
C HIS A 272 12.74 10.33 -14.64
N GLN A 273 13.11 10.94 -15.75
CA GLN A 273 12.63 12.26 -16.14
C GLN A 273 11.75 12.20 -17.39
N CYS A 274 10.84 13.16 -17.52
CA CYS A 274 10.23 13.47 -18.80
C CYS A 274 9.89 14.95 -18.99
N SER A 275 9.84 15.38 -20.25
CA SER A 275 9.26 16.69 -20.63
C SER A 275 7.84 16.49 -21.16
N ILE A 276 6.90 17.31 -20.68
CA ILE A 276 5.51 17.29 -21.17
C ILE A 276 5.31 18.46 -22.13
N GLY A 277 5.22 18.16 -23.43
CA GLY A 277 5.38 19.15 -24.51
C GLY A 277 6.75 19.81 -24.45
N GLN A 278 6.82 21.11 -24.80
CA GLN A 278 8.06 21.90 -24.78
C GLN A 278 8.38 22.53 -23.42
N ARG A 279 8.12 21.79 -22.33
CA ARG A 279 8.43 22.25 -20.96
C ARG A 279 9.74 21.64 -20.46
N GLU A 280 10.29 22.23 -19.40
CA GLU A 280 11.46 21.67 -18.71
C GLU A 280 11.18 20.25 -18.19
N PRO A 281 12.20 19.35 -18.21
CA PRO A 281 12.05 18.00 -17.69
C PRO A 281 11.67 17.98 -16.20
N VAL A 282 10.77 17.08 -15.83
CA VAL A 282 10.37 16.81 -14.45
C VAL A 282 10.57 15.32 -14.12
N THR A 283 10.74 15.00 -12.84
CA THR A 283 10.91 13.61 -12.41
C THR A 283 9.57 12.87 -12.30
N LEU A 284 9.61 11.54 -12.34
CA LEU A 284 8.43 10.72 -12.04
C LEU A 284 7.87 11.00 -10.64
N LEU A 285 8.75 11.22 -9.65
CA LEU A 285 8.33 11.63 -8.31
C LEU A 285 7.52 12.93 -8.33
N PHE A 286 7.97 13.92 -9.10
CA PHE A 286 7.23 15.17 -9.26
C PHE A 286 5.84 14.90 -9.86
N LEU A 287 5.75 14.09 -10.93
CA LEU A 287 4.46 13.83 -11.59
C LEU A 287 3.45 13.12 -10.69
N VAL A 288 3.86 12.12 -9.90
CA VAL A 288 2.95 11.43 -8.97
C VAL A 288 2.50 12.37 -7.84
N THR A 289 3.38 13.28 -7.40
CA THR A 289 3.07 14.29 -6.38
C THR A 289 2.08 15.33 -6.92
N ASP A 290 2.38 15.87 -8.10
CA ASP A 290 1.59 16.89 -8.77
C ASP A 290 0.19 16.37 -9.13
N TYR A 291 0.07 15.10 -9.52
CA TYR A 291 -1.22 14.47 -9.77
C TYR A 291 -2.17 14.56 -8.57
N VAL A 292 -1.68 14.23 -7.36
CA VAL A 292 -2.50 14.28 -6.14
C VAL A 292 -2.84 15.72 -5.77
N ALA A 293 -1.91 16.66 -5.96
CA ALA A 293 -2.16 18.09 -5.73
C ALA A 293 -3.23 18.66 -6.69
N HIS A 294 -3.13 18.33 -7.98
CA HIS A 294 -4.10 18.71 -9.01
C HIS A 294 -5.49 18.12 -8.72
N LEU A 295 -5.55 16.85 -8.30
CA LEU A 295 -6.79 16.20 -7.90
C LEU A 295 -7.47 16.93 -6.74
N LYS A 296 -6.72 17.26 -5.68
CA LYS A 296 -7.24 18.04 -4.54
C LYS A 296 -7.80 19.40 -4.96
N HIS A 297 -7.09 20.11 -5.85
CA HIS A 297 -7.52 21.43 -6.33
C HIS A 297 -8.92 21.38 -6.96
N HIS A 298 -9.18 20.41 -7.83
CA HIS A 298 -10.47 20.30 -8.50
C HIS A 298 -11.57 19.73 -7.61
N LEU A 299 -11.25 18.82 -6.68
CA LEU A 299 -12.24 18.37 -5.69
C LEU A 299 -12.71 19.52 -4.79
N LYS A 300 -11.82 20.46 -4.47
CA LYS A 300 -12.21 21.68 -3.75
C LYS A 300 -13.17 22.55 -4.56
N GLN A 301 -12.95 22.69 -5.87
CA GLN A 301 -13.89 23.43 -6.74
C GLN A 301 -15.30 22.84 -6.70
N ILE A 302 -15.43 21.51 -6.62
CA ILE A 302 -16.73 20.84 -6.47
C ILE A 302 -17.37 21.18 -5.12
N GLN A 303 -16.58 21.18 -4.03
CA GLN A 303 -17.07 21.56 -2.70
C GLN A 303 -17.60 22.99 -2.69
N ASP A 304 -16.83 23.93 -3.24
CA ASP A 304 -17.21 25.35 -3.33
C ASP A 304 -18.55 25.51 -4.11
N ILE A 305 -18.73 24.77 -5.22
CA ILE A 305 -20.00 24.78 -5.98
C ILE A 305 -21.18 24.29 -5.15
N ILE A 306 -20.98 23.25 -4.33
CA ILE A 306 -22.06 22.67 -3.52
C ILE A 306 -22.45 23.61 -2.38
N GLU A 307 -21.47 24.22 -1.71
CA GLU A 307 -21.70 25.20 -0.64
C GLU A 307 -22.48 26.42 -1.15
N ASP A 308 -22.23 26.88 -2.37
CA ASP A 308 -22.97 27.98 -2.99
C ASP A 308 -24.41 27.63 -3.42
N THR A 309 -24.77 26.34 -3.48
CA THR A 309 -26.07 25.85 -4.00
C THR A 309 -27.07 25.47 -2.90
N ILE A 310 -26.63 25.35 -1.64
CA ILE A 310 -27.45 25.02 -0.45
C ILE A 310 -27.80 26.28 0.34
#